data_AF-A0A0C2STA2-F1
#
_entry.id   AF-A0A0C2STA2-F1
#
_cell.length_a   1.000
_cell.length_b   1.000
_cell.length_c   1.000
_cell.angle_alpha   90.00
_cell.angle_beta   90.00
_cell.angle_gamma   90.00
#
_symmetry.space_group_name_H-M   'P 1'
#
loop_
_entity.id
_entity.type
_entity.pdbx_description
1 polymer ?
#
loop_
_entity_poly.entity_id
_entity_poly.type
_entity_poly.pdbx_seq_one_letter_code
_entity_poly.pdbx_strand_id
1 'polypeptide(L)'
;MSSASQASFSQSVTDYIFEQYHNRCGICLRFRCPTNSVQATHLIDSTPAGARLLEMAVNLGLLTADYERDSTMNGMALCVDCHISYFAPKLIALSPPAPVLNYICNYLIDTPTANQIPLNQVFDLLRLAMTGDEVALPDPTPILPYLGLFTIVTLRPYDVLGCTILTNHLPELSHLQENCFSPAPHGTSPADQNVAQIFDVLAIAAGNPPISLGDIPLSPEQPQFQQQRYWRLPVAIEVVLAVLIERAGAGINEIPEIKTAKAIASIINLKSIDFKGFKSSADDGLPSVGPGGGGGSSGGPNGGGCGD
;
A
#
# COMPACT_ATOMS: atom_id res chain seq x y z
N MET A 1 19.70 1.96 -22.33
CA MET A 1 18.90 1.33 -21.27
C MET A 1 19.71 1.39 -20.00
N SER A 2 19.33 2.25 -19.06
CA SER A 2 19.99 2.35 -17.76
C SER A 2 19.81 1.03 -17.01
N SER A 3 20.89 0.44 -16.52
CA SER A 3 20.86 -0.70 -15.61
C SER A 3 20.09 -0.27 -14.36
N ALA A 4 18.82 -0.66 -14.24
CA ALA A 4 18.05 -0.41 -13.04
C ALA A 4 18.77 -1.09 -11.87
N SER A 5 19.45 -0.29 -11.03
CA SER A 5 20.20 -0.78 -9.88
C SER A 5 19.25 -1.50 -8.93
N GLN A 6 19.68 -2.65 -8.44
CA GLN A 6 19.00 -3.35 -7.36
C GLN A 6 18.99 -2.43 -6.14
N ALA A 7 17.81 -2.05 -5.66
CA ALA A 7 17.70 -1.28 -4.43
C ALA A 7 18.06 -2.18 -3.23
N SER A 8 18.78 -1.67 -2.25
CA SER A 8 19.01 -2.41 -1.02
C SER A 8 18.88 -1.45 0.13
N PHE A 9 18.17 -1.86 1.18
CA PHE A 9 18.18 -1.09 2.42
C PHE A 9 19.62 -0.93 2.90
N SER A 10 19.98 0.30 3.24
CA SER A 10 21.19 0.54 4.01
C SER A 10 21.08 -0.11 5.39
N GLN A 11 22.20 -0.25 6.10
CA GLN A 11 22.17 -0.78 7.46
C GLN A 11 21.32 0.11 8.38
N SER A 12 21.40 1.44 8.25
CA SER A 12 20.60 2.37 9.06
C SER A 12 19.10 2.24 8.81
N VAL A 13 18.67 2.03 7.55
CA VAL A 13 17.27 1.75 7.23
C VAL A 13 16.83 0.42 7.83
N THR A 14 17.67 -0.61 7.71
CA THR A 14 17.40 -1.93 8.29
C THR A 14 17.25 -1.87 9.81
N ASP A 15 18.18 -1.19 10.49
CA ASP A 15 18.14 -0.99 11.95
C ASP A 15 16.90 -0.23 12.37
N TYR A 16 16.52 0.83 11.64
CA TYR A 16 15.31 1.59 11.90
C TYR A 16 14.04 0.75 11.74
N ILE A 17 13.94 -0.05 10.67
CA ILE A 17 12.80 -0.98 10.49
C ILE A 17 12.75 -1.96 11.66
N PHE A 18 13.87 -2.54 12.07
CA PHE A 18 13.87 -3.47 13.20
C PHE A 18 13.54 -2.79 14.53
N GLU A 19 13.98 -1.55 14.74
CA GLU A 19 13.61 -0.75 15.90
C GLU A 19 12.11 -0.46 15.92
N GLN A 20 11.53 0.03 14.82
CA GLN A 20 10.09 0.29 14.70
C GLN A 20 9.23 -0.94 15.00
N TYR A 21 9.66 -2.12 14.57
CA TYR A 21 8.96 -3.38 14.82
C TYR A 21 9.42 -4.09 16.11
N HIS A 22 10.36 -3.48 16.86
CA HIS A 22 10.99 -4.05 18.05
C HIS A 22 11.46 -5.51 17.85
N ASN A 23 12.08 -5.78 16.71
CA ASN A 23 12.56 -7.10 16.29
C ASN A 23 11.47 -8.18 16.24
N ARG A 24 10.21 -7.79 15.98
CA ARG A 24 9.08 -8.71 15.80
C ARG A 24 8.71 -8.80 14.32
N CYS A 25 8.11 -9.92 13.94
CA CYS A 25 7.42 -10.01 12.67
C CYS A 25 6.18 -9.10 12.69
N GLY A 26 6.02 -8.23 11.70
CA GLY A 26 4.84 -7.37 11.55
C GLY A 26 3.53 -8.14 11.37
N ILE A 27 3.60 -9.40 10.94
CA ILE A 27 2.43 -10.22 10.63
C ILE A 27 2.02 -11.09 11.82
N CYS A 28 2.93 -11.96 12.27
CA CYS A 28 2.63 -12.92 13.31
C CYS A 28 3.08 -12.49 14.71
N LEU A 29 3.67 -11.30 14.85
CA LEU A 29 4.11 -10.70 16.12
C LEU A 29 5.10 -11.54 16.92
N ARG A 30 5.57 -12.66 16.35
CA ARG A 30 6.55 -13.54 16.97
C ARG A 30 7.86 -12.78 17.10
N PHE A 31 8.26 -12.58 18.35
CA PHE A 31 9.62 -12.21 18.68
C PHE A 31 10.50 -13.44 18.46
N ARG A 32 11.59 -13.29 17.69
CA ARG A 32 12.60 -14.34 17.64
C ARG A 32 13.90 -13.83 18.24
N CYS A 33 14.40 -14.60 19.20
CA CYS A 33 15.79 -14.61 19.64
C CYS A 33 16.43 -15.78 18.87
N PRO A 34 17.43 -15.61 17.99
CA PRO A 34 18.34 -14.47 17.77
C PRO A 34 17.88 -13.46 16.71
N THR A 35 18.48 -12.27 16.76
CA THR A 35 18.30 -11.11 15.86
C THR A 35 18.32 -11.44 14.36
N ASN A 36 18.99 -12.52 13.95
CA ASN A 36 19.17 -12.89 12.54
C ASN A 36 17.95 -13.58 11.88
N SER A 37 16.81 -13.68 12.57
CA SER A 37 15.68 -14.49 12.12
C SER A 37 14.45 -13.68 11.68
N VAL A 38 14.55 -12.36 11.78
CA VAL A 38 13.65 -11.38 11.16
C VAL A 38 14.43 -10.68 10.05
N GLN A 39 13.76 -10.42 8.93
CA GLN A 39 14.33 -9.78 7.76
C GLN A 39 13.59 -8.47 7.49
N ALA A 40 14.31 -7.43 7.11
CA ALA A 40 13.72 -6.22 6.55
C ALA A 40 13.36 -6.52 5.08
N THR A 41 12.08 -6.70 4.82
CA THR A 41 11.56 -7.04 3.49
C THR A 41 11.00 -5.79 2.83
N HIS A 42 11.23 -5.64 1.53
CA HIS A 42 10.64 -4.57 0.74
C HIS A 42 9.18 -4.91 0.40
N LEU A 43 8.27 -3.93 0.50
CA LEU A 43 6.90 -4.05 -0.01
C LEU A 43 6.91 -4.03 -1.54
N ILE A 44 7.52 -3.00 -2.13
CA ILE A 44 7.89 -2.95 -3.55
C ILE A 44 9.31 -3.49 -3.67
N ASP A 45 9.44 -4.70 -4.20
CA ASP A 45 10.72 -5.41 -4.24
C ASP A 45 11.84 -4.61 -4.92
N SER A 46 13.08 -4.94 -4.59
CA SER A 46 14.26 -4.27 -5.15
C SER A 46 14.62 -4.71 -6.57
N THR A 47 13.94 -5.72 -7.10
CA THR A 47 14.24 -6.31 -8.40
C THR A 47 13.75 -5.42 -9.54
N PRO A 48 14.02 -5.77 -10.82
CA PRO A 48 13.41 -5.10 -11.95
C PRO A 48 11.87 -5.20 -11.97
N ALA A 49 11.28 -6.22 -11.33
CA ALA A 49 9.83 -6.31 -11.20
C ALA A 49 9.26 -5.21 -10.31
N GLY A 50 9.87 -4.96 -9.15
CA GLY A 50 9.48 -3.85 -8.29
C GLY A 50 9.77 -2.48 -8.90
N ALA A 51 10.78 -2.33 -9.76
CA ALA A 51 10.99 -1.08 -10.51
C ALA A 51 9.83 -0.80 -11.47
N ARG A 52 9.35 -1.82 -12.20
CA ARG A 52 8.16 -1.70 -13.05
C ARG A 52 6.89 -1.45 -12.25
N LEU A 53 6.77 -2.05 -11.05
CA LEU A 53 5.66 -1.78 -10.13
C LEU A 53 5.68 -0.32 -9.68
N LEU A 54 6.84 0.23 -9.31
CA LEU A 54 6.95 1.65 -8.95
C LEU A 54 6.56 2.55 -10.14
N GLU A 55 7.09 2.29 -11.33
CA GLU A 55 6.72 3.05 -12.54
C GLU A 55 5.21 3.00 -12.80
N MET A 56 4.61 1.82 -12.69
CA MET A 56 3.16 1.66 -12.78
C MET A 56 2.44 2.47 -11.70
N ALA A 57 2.85 2.37 -10.43
CA ALA A 57 2.22 3.09 -9.32
C ALA A 57 2.30 4.62 -9.50
N VAL A 58 3.43 5.14 -9.99
CA VAL A 58 3.60 6.56 -10.34
C VAL A 58 2.67 6.96 -11.49
N ASN A 59 2.62 6.15 -12.55
CA ASN A 59 1.73 6.40 -13.68
C ASN A 59 0.24 6.35 -13.30
N LEU A 60 -0.12 5.55 -12.30
CA LEU A 60 -1.47 5.46 -11.74
C LEU A 60 -1.77 6.58 -10.73
N GLY A 61 -0.80 7.46 -10.42
CA GLY A 61 -0.94 8.52 -9.42
C GLY A 61 -1.08 7.99 -7.99
N LEU A 62 -0.66 6.75 -7.71
CA LEU A 62 -0.65 6.15 -6.36
C LEU A 62 0.58 6.56 -5.57
N LEU A 63 1.73 6.69 -6.24
CA LEU A 63 2.99 7.10 -5.63
C LEU A 63 3.59 8.27 -6.40
N THR A 64 4.43 9.05 -5.72
CA THR A 64 5.18 10.15 -6.33
C THR A 64 6.44 9.63 -7.01
N ALA A 65 6.95 10.38 -7.98
CA ALA A 65 8.15 9.99 -8.75
C ALA A 65 9.45 9.98 -7.90
N ASP A 66 9.43 10.66 -6.76
CA ASP A 66 10.51 10.69 -5.76
C ASP A 66 10.38 9.60 -4.68
N TYR A 67 9.44 8.66 -4.82
CA TYR A 67 9.31 7.55 -3.88
C TYR A 67 10.56 6.64 -3.91
N GLU A 68 11.24 6.56 -2.77
CA GLU A 68 12.46 5.78 -2.58
C GLU A 68 12.14 4.35 -2.15
N ARG A 69 12.47 3.35 -2.99
CA ARG A 69 12.26 1.92 -2.68
C ARG A 69 13.16 1.42 -1.55
N ASP A 70 14.26 2.08 -1.28
CA ASP A 70 15.19 1.78 -0.20
C ASP A 70 14.93 2.60 1.08
N SER A 71 13.81 3.33 1.14
CA SER A 71 13.36 4.02 2.35
C SER A 71 12.68 3.10 3.36
N THR A 72 12.58 3.57 4.59
CA THR A 72 11.87 2.89 5.69
C THR A 72 10.38 2.70 5.40
N MET A 73 9.77 3.60 4.61
CA MET A 73 8.36 3.54 4.22
C MET A 73 8.03 2.35 3.30
N ASN A 74 9.04 1.80 2.62
CA ASN A 74 8.91 0.59 1.80
C ASN A 74 9.29 -0.69 2.55
N GLY A 75 9.64 -0.59 3.83
CA GLY A 75 10.19 -1.69 4.63
C GLY A 75 9.19 -2.28 5.61
N MET A 76 9.24 -3.61 5.78
CA MET A 76 8.51 -4.31 6.83
C MET A 76 9.38 -5.40 7.44
N ALA A 77 9.34 -5.55 8.76
CA ALA A 77 10.02 -6.66 9.45
C ALA A 77 9.20 -7.95 9.33
N LEU A 78 9.73 -8.99 8.67
CA LEU A 78 9.08 -10.29 8.54
C LEU A 78 9.95 -11.42 9.08
N CYS A 79 9.36 -12.37 9.80
CA CYS A 79 10.07 -13.62 10.08
C CYS A 79 10.17 -14.49 8.82
N VAL A 80 11.14 -15.41 8.81
CA VAL A 80 11.37 -16.35 7.71
C VAL A 80 10.10 -17.08 7.29
N ASP A 81 9.30 -17.55 8.26
CA ASP A 81 8.08 -18.31 7.98
C ASP A 81 7.03 -17.44 7.25
N CYS A 82 6.80 -16.21 7.71
CA CYS A 82 5.86 -15.29 7.05
C CYS A 82 6.36 -14.89 5.66
N HIS A 83 7.65 -14.54 5.56
CA HIS A 83 8.24 -14.08 4.32
C HIS A 83 8.31 -15.19 3.26
N ILE A 84 9.04 -16.27 3.55
CA ILE A 84 9.34 -17.34 2.58
C ILE A 84 8.13 -18.21 2.30
N SER A 85 7.31 -18.52 3.31
CA SER A 85 6.20 -19.46 3.12
C SER A 85 4.97 -18.81 2.49
N TYR A 86 4.75 -17.49 2.65
CA TYR A 86 3.49 -16.86 2.24
C TYR A 86 3.64 -15.62 1.37
N PHE A 87 4.46 -14.63 1.78
CA PHE A 87 4.56 -13.35 1.07
C PHE A 87 5.37 -13.43 -0.22
N ALA A 88 6.56 -14.05 -0.19
CA ALA A 88 7.44 -14.23 -1.33
C ALA A 88 6.81 -15.10 -2.45
N PRO A 89 6.18 -16.25 -2.17
CA PRO A 89 5.48 -17.05 -3.18
C PRO A 89 4.16 -16.42 -3.66
N LYS A 90 3.80 -15.22 -3.18
CA LYS A 90 2.54 -14.53 -3.50
C LYS A 90 1.29 -15.37 -3.17
N LEU A 91 1.30 -16.09 -2.05
CA LEU A 91 0.11 -16.82 -1.56
C LEU A 91 -0.86 -15.87 -0.84
N ILE A 92 -0.31 -14.88 -0.15
CA ILE A 92 -1.06 -13.80 0.52
C ILE A 92 -0.49 -12.42 0.15
N ALA A 93 -1.27 -11.39 0.42
CA ALA A 93 -0.84 -9.99 0.37
C ALA A 93 -1.46 -9.19 1.52
N LEU A 94 -0.87 -8.03 1.80
CA LEU A 94 -1.54 -6.99 2.57
C LEU A 94 -2.52 -6.25 1.66
N SER A 95 -3.62 -5.79 2.24
CA SER A 95 -4.63 -4.97 1.58
C SER A 95 -5.06 -3.83 2.48
N PRO A 96 -5.38 -2.64 1.95
CA PRO A 96 -6.25 -1.72 2.66
C PRO A 96 -7.58 -2.42 3.01
N PRO A 97 -8.20 -2.13 4.17
CA PRO A 97 -9.49 -2.69 4.52
C PRO A 97 -10.56 -2.36 3.49
N ALA A 98 -11.55 -3.25 3.32
CA ALA A 98 -12.64 -3.07 2.37
C ALA A 98 -13.33 -1.68 2.45
N PRO A 99 -13.59 -1.07 3.64
CA PRO A 99 -14.11 0.30 3.71
C PRO A 99 -13.25 1.33 2.98
N VAL A 100 -11.92 1.27 3.13
CA VAL A 100 -10.98 2.17 2.46
C VAL A 100 -10.97 1.91 0.96
N LEU A 101 -10.89 0.64 0.54
CA LEU A 101 -10.92 0.29 -0.89
C LEU A 101 -12.20 0.78 -1.57
N ASN A 102 -13.35 0.59 -0.93
CA ASN A 102 -14.64 1.02 -1.47
C ASN A 102 -14.72 2.55 -1.56
N TYR A 103 -14.23 3.27 -0.55
CA TYR A 103 -14.15 4.73 -0.61
C TYR A 103 -13.29 5.22 -1.77
N ILE A 104 -12.10 4.64 -1.99
CA ILE A 104 -11.24 5.00 -3.13
C ILE A 104 -11.90 4.66 -4.47
N CYS A 105 -12.54 3.50 -4.56
CA CYS A 105 -13.28 3.11 -5.76
C CYS A 105 -14.42 4.10 -6.07
N ASN A 106 -15.24 4.43 -5.06
CA ASN A 106 -16.34 5.38 -5.19
C ASN A 106 -15.83 6.78 -5.51
N TYR A 107 -14.75 7.24 -4.87
CA TYR A 107 -14.09 8.51 -5.23
C TYR A 107 -13.74 8.57 -6.72
N LEU A 108 -13.18 7.49 -7.26
CA LEU A 108 -12.81 7.41 -8.68
C LEU A 108 -14.02 7.35 -9.60
N ILE A 109 -15.16 6.80 -9.17
CA ILE A 109 -16.39 6.67 -9.98
C ILE A 109 -17.21 7.96 -9.93
N ASP A 110 -17.46 8.48 -8.73
CA ASP A 110 -18.47 9.50 -8.46
C ASP A 110 -17.93 10.93 -8.58
N THR A 111 -16.62 11.13 -8.39
CA THR A 111 -16.00 12.45 -8.54
C THR A 111 -15.87 12.78 -10.03
N PRO A 112 -16.33 13.95 -10.53
CA PRO A 112 -16.10 14.33 -11.92
C PRO A 112 -14.60 14.33 -12.27
N THR A 113 -14.21 13.81 -13.44
CA THR A 113 -12.79 13.68 -13.83
C THR A 113 -12.00 14.99 -13.70
N ALA A 114 -12.63 16.14 -13.97
CA ALA A 114 -11.99 17.46 -13.83
C ALA A 114 -11.64 17.85 -12.38
N ASN A 115 -12.30 17.24 -11.40
CA ASN A 115 -12.10 17.48 -9.97
C ASN A 115 -11.30 16.35 -9.30
N GLN A 116 -10.93 15.30 -10.04
CA GLN A 116 -10.13 14.23 -9.49
C GLN A 116 -8.67 14.67 -9.38
N ILE A 117 -8.07 14.38 -8.23
CA ILE A 117 -6.65 14.55 -7.96
C ILE A 117 -5.97 13.18 -7.90
N PRO A 118 -4.64 13.11 -8.08
CA PRO A 118 -3.88 11.87 -7.91
C PRO A 118 -4.16 11.21 -6.56
N LEU A 119 -4.22 9.88 -6.53
CA LEU A 119 -4.55 9.13 -5.30
C LEU A 119 -3.54 9.34 -4.18
N ASN A 120 -2.26 9.58 -4.47
CA ASN A 120 -1.29 9.95 -3.44
C ASN A 120 -1.71 11.24 -2.69
N GLN A 121 -2.26 12.23 -3.41
CA GLN A 121 -2.79 13.46 -2.81
C GLN A 121 -4.10 13.21 -2.07
N VAL A 122 -4.94 12.28 -2.56
CA VAL A 122 -6.13 11.84 -1.81
C VAL A 122 -5.71 11.26 -0.46
N PHE A 123 -4.69 10.40 -0.42
CA PHE A 123 -4.17 9.85 0.84
C PHE A 123 -3.54 10.92 1.74
N ASP A 124 -2.87 11.93 1.17
CA ASP A 124 -2.40 13.10 1.94
C ASP A 124 -3.56 13.82 2.62
N LEU A 125 -4.64 14.11 1.89
CA LEU A 125 -5.84 14.74 2.44
C LEU A 125 -6.56 13.84 3.45
N LEU A 126 -6.62 12.53 3.23
CA LEU A 126 -7.19 11.60 4.21
C LEU A 126 -6.39 11.58 5.52
N ARG A 127 -5.05 11.73 5.46
CA ARG A 127 -4.20 11.88 6.65
C ARG A 127 -4.48 13.18 7.40
N LEU A 128 -4.76 14.29 6.71
CA LEU A 128 -5.21 15.55 7.33
C LEU A 128 -6.60 15.41 7.95
N ALA A 129 -7.53 14.68 7.31
CA ALA A 129 -8.85 14.43 7.89
C ALA A 129 -8.76 13.64 9.21
N MET A 130 -7.79 12.73 9.35
CA MET A 130 -7.54 12.02 10.62
C MET A 130 -7.10 12.95 11.75
N THR A 131 -6.49 14.10 11.45
CA THR A 131 -6.10 15.12 12.44
C THR A 131 -7.21 16.11 12.76
N GLY A 132 -8.39 15.94 12.16
CA GLY A 132 -9.56 16.79 12.36
C GLY A 132 -9.63 17.99 11.40
N ASP A 133 -8.75 18.06 10.40
CA ASP A 133 -8.78 19.09 9.39
C ASP A 133 -9.91 18.86 8.38
N GLU A 134 -10.57 19.93 7.95
CA GLU A 134 -11.55 19.89 6.88
C GLU A 134 -10.84 19.73 5.53
N VAL A 135 -11.26 18.75 4.72
CA VAL A 135 -10.62 18.45 3.43
C VAL A 135 -11.63 18.42 2.29
N ALA A 136 -11.17 18.80 1.09
CA ALA A 136 -11.97 18.81 -0.13
C ALA A 136 -12.10 17.40 -0.75
N LEU A 137 -12.57 16.44 0.04
CA LEU A 137 -12.88 15.07 -0.38
C LEU A 137 -14.34 14.72 -0.06
N PRO A 138 -14.93 13.68 -0.70
CA PRO A 138 -16.16 13.08 -0.19
C PRO A 138 -16.01 12.68 1.28
N ASP A 139 -17.09 12.73 2.07
CA ASP A 139 -17.05 12.52 3.53
C ASP A 139 -16.16 11.31 3.94
N PRO A 140 -14.97 11.56 4.52
CA PRO A 140 -14.04 10.50 4.89
C PRO A 140 -14.38 9.87 6.24
N THR A 141 -15.32 10.44 7.00
CA THR A 141 -15.67 10.03 8.37
C THR A 141 -15.84 8.52 8.55
N PRO A 142 -16.54 7.79 7.65
CA PRO A 142 -16.75 6.35 7.81
C PRO A 142 -15.48 5.50 7.67
N ILE A 143 -14.43 6.02 7.03
CA ILE A 143 -13.19 5.27 6.78
C ILE A 143 -12.03 5.64 7.70
N LEU A 144 -12.12 6.77 8.42
CA LEU A 144 -11.07 7.21 9.34
C LEU A 144 -10.60 6.13 10.34
N PRO A 145 -11.47 5.29 10.95
CA PRO A 145 -11.02 4.25 11.89
C PRO A 145 -10.14 3.18 11.23
N TYR A 146 -10.26 3.03 9.92
CA TYR A 146 -9.57 2.02 9.12
C TYR A 146 -8.31 2.57 8.43
N LEU A 147 -8.11 3.89 8.42
CA LEU A 147 -6.91 4.51 7.88
C LEU A 147 -5.70 4.15 8.77
N GLY A 148 -4.70 3.50 8.16
CA GLY A 148 -3.54 2.94 8.86
C GLY A 148 -3.73 1.51 9.39
N LEU A 149 -4.88 0.90 9.11
CA LEU A 149 -5.09 -0.54 9.29
C LEU A 149 -4.95 -1.27 7.94
N PHE A 150 -4.60 -2.55 8.02
CA PHE A 150 -4.45 -3.44 6.87
C PHE A 150 -5.12 -4.78 7.13
N THR A 151 -5.55 -5.49 6.09
CA THR A 151 -5.99 -6.89 6.16
C THR A 151 -5.01 -7.79 5.42
N ILE A 152 -4.98 -9.08 5.78
CA ILE A 152 -4.32 -10.11 4.98
C ILE A 152 -5.35 -10.70 4.04
N VAL A 153 -5.05 -10.68 2.75
CA VAL A 153 -5.89 -11.29 1.71
C VAL A 153 -5.19 -12.50 1.11
N THR A 154 -5.95 -13.57 0.94
CA THR A 154 -5.46 -14.80 0.32
C THR A 154 -5.56 -14.68 -1.19
N LEU A 155 -4.42 -14.68 -1.88
CA LEU A 155 -4.35 -14.58 -3.34
C LEU A 155 -4.65 -15.95 -3.99
N ARG A 156 -4.21 -17.04 -3.34
CA ARG A 156 -4.35 -18.42 -3.82
C ARG A 156 -4.95 -19.33 -2.75
N PRO A 157 -6.27 -19.32 -2.53
CA PRO A 157 -6.88 -20.04 -1.41
C PRO A 157 -6.70 -21.54 -1.45
N TYR A 158 -6.64 -22.13 -2.64
CA TYR A 158 -6.37 -23.57 -2.80
C TYR A 158 -4.98 -23.98 -2.30
N ASP A 159 -3.98 -23.09 -2.42
CA ASP A 159 -2.60 -23.35 -2.00
C ASP A 159 -2.41 -23.17 -0.48
N VAL A 160 -3.38 -22.57 0.23
CA VAL A 160 -3.33 -22.33 1.68
C VAL A 160 -4.47 -23.02 2.43
N LEU A 161 -5.10 -24.02 1.83
CA LEU A 161 -6.14 -24.82 2.49
C LEU A 161 -5.59 -25.43 3.79
N GLY A 162 -6.35 -25.24 4.88
CA GLY A 162 -5.98 -25.69 6.22
C GLY A 162 -4.77 -24.99 6.84
N CYS A 163 -4.11 -24.05 6.15
CA CYS A 163 -2.96 -23.35 6.68
C CYS A 163 -3.34 -22.26 7.69
N THR A 164 -2.49 -22.09 8.69
CA THR A 164 -2.56 -21.01 9.69
C THR A 164 -1.18 -20.41 9.89
N ILE A 165 -1.13 -19.15 10.34
CA ILE A 165 0.10 -18.52 10.84
C ILE A 165 0.02 -18.45 12.35
N LEU A 166 0.96 -19.08 13.05
CA LEU A 166 1.04 -19.03 14.52
C LEU A 166 1.47 -17.63 14.99
N THR A 167 0.74 -17.07 15.95
CA THR A 167 1.10 -15.81 16.65
C THR A 167 1.40 -16.06 18.12
N ASN A 168 2.35 -15.29 18.66
CA ASN A 168 2.66 -15.27 20.09
C ASN A 168 1.86 -14.20 20.85
N HIS A 169 1.13 -13.35 20.14
CA HIS A 169 0.36 -12.27 20.71
C HIS A 169 -0.95 -12.14 19.92
N LEU A 170 -1.87 -13.07 20.16
CA LEU A 170 -3.24 -12.96 19.70
C LEU A 170 -3.92 -11.83 20.50
N PRO A 171 -4.28 -10.70 19.87
CA PRO A 171 -4.86 -9.57 20.57
C PRO A 171 -6.30 -9.88 20.99
N GLU A 172 -6.75 -9.20 22.04
CA GLU A 172 -8.16 -9.19 22.43
C GLU A 172 -9.03 -8.56 21.35
N LEU A 173 -10.33 -8.84 21.41
CA LEU A 173 -11.29 -8.24 20.50
C LEU A 173 -11.39 -6.73 20.75
N SER A 174 -11.46 -5.97 19.66
CA SER A 174 -11.75 -4.55 19.65
C SER A 174 -13.12 -4.33 19.01
N HIS A 175 -13.90 -3.41 19.55
CA HIS A 175 -15.19 -2.99 19.04
C HIS A 175 -15.08 -1.58 18.45
N LEU A 176 -15.63 -1.36 17.27
CA LEU A 176 -15.72 -0.06 16.63
C LEU A 176 -16.92 0.70 17.20
N GLN A 177 -16.64 1.76 17.96
CA GLN A 177 -17.64 2.67 18.53
C GLN A 177 -17.20 4.12 18.29
N GLU A 178 -18.13 4.98 17.87
CA GLU A 178 -17.85 6.42 17.66
C GLU A 178 -16.63 6.66 16.76
N ASN A 179 -16.51 5.87 15.68
CA ASN A 179 -15.38 5.91 14.74
C ASN A 179 -14.00 5.61 15.36
N CYS A 180 -13.95 4.92 16.49
CA CYS A 180 -12.72 4.48 17.13
C CYS A 180 -12.82 3.00 17.51
N PHE A 181 -11.73 2.26 17.30
CA PHE A 181 -11.61 0.91 17.85
C PHE A 181 -11.18 0.99 19.31
N SER A 182 -11.98 0.43 20.20
CA SER A 182 -11.68 0.30 21.63
C SER A 182 -11.75 -1.17 22.07
N PRO A 183 -11.17 -1.55 23.22
CA PRO A 183 -11.34 -2.90 23.76
C PRO A 183 -12.82 -3.31 23.81
N ALA A 184 -13.13 -4.52 23.34
CA ALA A 184 -14.49 -5.03 23.34
C ALA A 184 -14.92 -5.46 24.75
N PRO A 185 -16.21 -5.28 25.12
CA PRO A 185 -16.74 -5.83 26.37
C PRO A 185 -16.56 -7.35 26.49
N HIS A 186 -16.55 -7.86 27.73
CA HIS A 186 -16.55 -9.30 27.95
C HIS A 186 -17.80 -9.96 27.36
N GLY A 187 -17.60 -11.09 26.67
CA GLY A 187 -18.67 -11.85 26.03
C GLY A 187 -19.03 -11.39 24.62
N THR A 188 -18.36 -10.35 24.09
CA THR A 188 -18.52 -9.94 22.69
C THR A 188 -18.16 -11.08 21.74
N SER A 189 -18.99 -11.28 20.72
CA SER A 189 -18.77 -12.32 19.72
C SER A 189 -17.76 -11.84 18.67
N PRO A 190 -16.77 -12.66 18.28
CA PRO A 190 -15.84 -12.28 17.21
C PRO A 190 -16.49 -12.27 15.82
N ALA A 191 -17.76 -12.67 15.70
CA ALA A 191 -18.54 -12.62 14.46
C ALA A 191 -19.40 -11.34 14.32
N ASP A 192 -19.40 -10.47 15.33
CA ASP A 192 -20.17 -9.21 15.28
C ASP A 192 -19.56 -8.24 14.25
N GLN A 193 -20.39 -7.51 13.51
CA GLN A 193 -19.99 -6.71 12.35
C GLN A 193 -18.95 -5.62 12.64
N ASN A 194 -18.94 -5.09 13.86
CA ASN A 194 -18.07 -4.01 14.31
C ASN A 194 -16.95 -4.51 15.23
N VAL A 195 -16.66 -5.82 15.20
CA VAL A 195 -15.68 -6.43 16.09
C VAL A 195 -14.54 -6.99 15.27
N ALA A 196 -13.32 -6.66 15.67
CA ALA A 196 -12.11 -7.12 15.01
C ALA A 196 -10.98 -7.37 16.00
N GLN A 197 -10.04 -8.23 15.62
CA GLN A 197 -8.75 -8.33 16.28
C GLN A 197 -7.75 -7.37 15.62
N ILE A 198 -7.12 -6.50 16.40
CA ILE A 198 -6.14 -5.53 15.89
C ILE A 198 -4.73 -5.95 16.30
N PHE A 199 -3.97 -6.43 15.33
CA PHE A 199 -2.56 -6.76 15.43
C PHE A 199 -1.75 -5.46 15.35
N ASP A 200 -1.55 -4.83 16.51
CA ASP A 200 -0.81 -3.57 16.62
C ASP A 200 0.64 -3.83 17.05
N VAL A 201 1.54 -3.82 16.07
CA VAL A 201 2.96 -4.11 16.33
C VAL A 201 3.60 -3.07 17.24
N LEU A 202 3.19 -1.80 17.12
CA LEU A 202 3.74 -0.68 17.87
C LEU A 202 3.24 -0.70 19.33
N ALA A 203 1.95 -0.98 19.53
CA ALA A 203 1.39 -1.08 20.89
C ALA A 203 1.97 -2.26 21.67
N ILE A 204 2.14 -3.42 21.02
CA ILE A 204 2.74 -4.61 21.65
C ILE A 204 4.20 -4.36 22.00
N ALA A 205 4.93 -3.70 21.13
CA ALA A 205 6.30 -3.32 21.36
C ALA A 205 6.46 -2.38 22.57
N ALA A 206 5.59 -1.37 22.69
CA ALA A 206 5.62 -0.43 23.80
C ALA A 206 5.20 -1.07 25.14
N GLY A 207 4.18 -1.92 25.12
CA GLY A 207 3.58 -2.49 26.33
C GLY A 207 4.24 -3.78 26.83
N ASN A 208 4.94 -4.53 25.96
CA ASN A 208 5.42 -5.88 26.24
C ASN A 208 4.38 -6.77 26.94
N PRO A 209 3.18 -6.93 26.36
CA PRO A 209 2.12 -7.71 26.98
C PRO A 209 2.53 -9.19 27.14
N PRO A 210 1.89 -9.93 28.05
CA PRO A 210 2.08 -11.37 28.18
C PRO A 210 1.88 -12.10 26.83
N ILE A 211 2.55 -13.24 26.69
CA ILE A 211 2.37 -14.11 25.52
C ILE A 211 0.93 -14.65 25.53
N SER A 212 0.25 -14.45 24.40
CA SER A 212 -1.09 -14.96 24.12
C SER A 212 -1.01 -15.74 22.81
N LEU A 213 -0.93 -17.06 22.90
CA LEU A 213 -0.78 -17.90 21.71
C LEU A 213 -2.09 -17.94 20.91
N GLY A 214 -1.97 -17.96 19.59
CA GLY A 214 -3.12 -18.13 18.71
C GLY A 214 -2.75 -18.40 17.27
N ASP A 215 -3.78 -18.54 16.45
CA ASP A 215 -3.67 -18.86 15.04
C ASP A 215 -4.31 -17.75 14.18
N ILE A 216 -3.63 -17.38 13.11
CA ILE A 216 -4.17 -16.51 12.06
C ILE A 216 -4.59 -17.43 10.89
N PRO A 217 -5.90 -17.65 10.68
CA PRO A 217 -6.40 -18.53 9.64
C PRO A 217 -6.14 -17.93 8.24
N LEU A 218 -5.71 -18.76 7.29
CA LEU A 218 -5.53 -18.36 5.88
C LEU A 218 -6.56 -18.99 4.93
N SER A 219 -7.30 -19.99 5.42
CA SER A 219 -8.28 -20.75 4.65
C SER A 219 -9.72 -20.39 5.03
N PRO A 220 -10.62 -20.16 4.06
CA PRO A 220 -12.04 -19.90 4.33
C PRO A 220 -12.79 -21.08 4.96
N GLU A 221 -12.24 -22.29 4.94
CA GLU A 221 -12.83 -23.47 5.59
C GLU A 221 -12.75 -23.42 7.12
N GLN A 222 -11.87 -22.57 7.66
CA GLN A 222 -11.72 -22.39 9.10
C GLN A 222 -12.75 -21.38 9.61
N PRO A 223 -13.58 -21.70 10.61
CA PRO A 223 -14.59 -20.77 11.14
C PRO A 223 -14.00 -19.43 11.57
N GLN A 224 -12.76 -19.43 12.08
CA GLN A 224 -12.05 -18.25 12.51
C GLN A 224 -11.71 -17.31 11.34
N PHE A 225 -11.66 -17.79 10.10
CA PHE A 225 -11.34 -16.98 8.91
C PHE A 225 -12.34 -15.86 8.67
N GLN A 226 -13.60 -16.06 9.08
CA GLN A 226 -14.65 -15.05 8.98
C GLN A 226 -14.52 -13.91 9.99
N GLN A 227 -13.65 -14.05 11.00
CA GLN A 227 -13.41 -13.00 11.99
C GLN A 227 -12.56 -11.88 11.36
N GLN A 228 -12.97 -10.63 11.58
CA GLN A 228 -12.24 -9.47 11.09
C GLN A 228 -10.90 -9.35 11.82
N ARG A 229 -9.83 -9.22 11.04
CA ARG A 229 -8.47 -9.01 11.55
C ARG A 229 -7.84 -7.85 10.82
N TYR A 230 -7.31 -6.93 11.60
CA TYR A 230 -6.61 -5.77 11.10
C TYR A 230 -5.19 -5.74 11.65
N TRP A 231 -4.25 -5.27 10.84
CA TRP A 231 -2.87 -5.02 11.24
C TRP A 231 -2.63 -3.53 11.23
N ARG A 232 -2.17 -2.98 12.35
CA ARG A 232 -1.64 -1.61 12.37
C ARG A 232 -0.14 -1.69 12.14
N LEU A 233 0.30 -1.22 10.98
CA LEU A 233 1.70 -1.31 10.53
C LEU A 233 2.23 0.08 10.18
N PRO A 234 3.52 0.38 10.44
CA PRO A 234 4.14 1.65 10.07
C PRO A 234 4.52 1.71 8.58
N VAL A 235 3.56 1.40 7.69
CA VAL A 235 3.75 1.42 6.23
C VAL A 235 2.68 2.27 5.57
N ALA A 236 3.01 2.87 4.43
CA ALA A 236 2.09 3.72 3.68
C ALA A 236 0.98 2.90 2.99
N ILE A 237 -0.26 3.36 3.07
CA ILE A 237 -1.43 2.65 2.55
C ILE A 237 -1.45 2.63 1.02
N GLU A 238 -0.97 3.70 0.41
CA GLU A 238 -0.76 3.86 -1.03
C GLU A 238 0.22 2.82 -1.59
N VAL A 239 1.28 2.49 -0.83
CA VAL A 239 2.26 1.46 -1.20
C VAL A 239 1.62 0.08 -1.14
N VAL A 240 0.87 -0.20 -0.07
CA VAL A 240 0.15 -1.47 0.07
C VAL A 240 -0.90 -1.63 -1.04
N LEU A 241 -1.63 -0.57 -1.39
CA LEU A 241 -2.59 -0.58 -2.50
C LEU A 241 -1.90 -0.84 -3.85
N ALA A 242 -0.76 -0.19 -4.12
CA ALA A 242 0.00 -0.43 -5.34
C ALA A 242 0.46 -1.89 -5.47
N VAL A 243 1.00 -2.46 -4.40
CA VAL A 243 1.41 -3.88 -4.34
C VAL A 243 0.20 -4.81 -4.51
N LEU A 244 -0.93 -4.50 -3.87
CA LEU A 244 -2.14 -5.29 -4.01
C LEU A 244 -2.64 -5.28 -5.46
N ILE A 245 -2.66 -4.13 -6.13
CA ILE A 245 -3.09 -4.01 -7.53
C ILE A 245 -2.23 -4.90 -8.45
N GLU A 246 -0.90 -4.90 -8.27
CA GLU A 246 -0.01 -5.80 -9.04
C GLU A 246 -0.34 -7.26 -8.81
N ARG A 247 -0.47 -7.64 -7.53
CA ARG A 247 -0.67 -9.04 -7.14
C ARG A 247 -2.08 -9.53 -7.45
N ALA A 248 -3.07 -8.64 -7.45
CA ALA A 248 -4.45 -8.95 -7.75
C ALA A 248 -4.60 -9.58 -9.14
N GLY A 249 -3.72 -9.27 -10.11
CA GLY A 249 -3.69 -9.93 -11.42
C GLY A 249 -3.60 -11.46 -11.35
N ALA A 250 -2.96 -12.00 -10.30
CA ALA A 250 -2.87 -13.44 -10.04
C ALA A 250 -3.89 -13.96 -9.00
N GLY A 251 -4.66 -13.06 -8.37
CA GLY A 251 -5.63 -13.39 -7.35
C GLY A 251 -7.01 -13.73 -7.90
N ILE A 252 -7.79 -14.48 -7.11
CA ILE A 252 -9.17 -14.87 -7.46
C ILE A 252 -10.18 -13.74 -7.13
N ASN A 253 -11.30 -13.67 -7.85
CA ASN A 253 -12.26 -12.55 -7.76
C ASN A 253 -13.29 -12.69 -6.63
N GLU A 254 -13.32 -13.85 -5.98
CA GLU A 254 -14.20 -14.19 -4.87
C GLU A 254 -13.83 -13.43 -3.59
N ILE A 255 -12.58 -12.96 -3.49
CA ILE A 255 -12.12 -12.11 -2.39
C ILE A 255 -12.50 -10.64 -2.72
N PRO A 256 -13.37 -9.98 -1.92
CA PRO A 256 -13.86 -8.64 -2.21
C PRO A 256 -12.76 -7.61 -2.43
N GLU A 257 -11.71 -7.63 -1.62
CA GLU A 257 -10.57 -6.71 -1.71
C GLU A 257 -9.82 -6.85 -3.04
N ILE A 258 -9.62 -8.08 -3.51
CA ILE A 258 -8.97 -8.35 -4.81
C ILE A 258 -9.83 -7.82 -5.95
N LYS A 259 -11.15 -8.05 -5.89
CA LYS A 259 -12.11 -7.55 -6.87
C LYS A 259 -12.10 -6.01 -6.92
N THR A 260 -12.15 -5.34 -5.77
CA THR A 260 -12.14 -3.88 -5.70
C THR A 260 -10.79 -3.30 -6.15
N ALA A 261 -9.66 -3.92 -5.80
CA ALA A 261 -8.35 -3.50 -6.29
C ALA A 261 -8.24 -3.58 -7.82
N LYS A 262 -8.77 -4.65 -8.44
CA LYS A 262 -8.86 -4.76 -9.90
C LYS A 262 -9.72 -3.65 -10.49
N ALA A 263 -10.87 -3.35 -9.89
CA ALA A 263 -11.75 -2.28 -10.35
C ALA A 263 -11.06 -0.91 -10.30
N ILE A 264 -10.39 -0.58 -9.19
CA ILE A 264 -9.57 0.64 -9.05
C ILE A 264 -8.54 0.72 -10.18
N ALA A 265 -7.77 -0.36 -10.39
CA ALA A 265 -6.76 -0.41 -11.44
C ALA A 265 -7.37 -0.20 -12.85
N SER A 266 -8.51 -0.83 -13.14
CA SER A 266 -9.20 -0.67 -14.42
C SER A 266 -9.69 0.76 -14.65
N ILE A 267 -10.29 1.41 -13.63
CA ILE A 267 -10.79 2.79 -13.74
C ILE A 267 -9.65 3.76 -14.04
N ILE A 268 -8.53 3.65 -13.33
CA ILE A 268 -7.37 4.53 -13.54
C ILE A 268 -6.76 4.30 -14.93
N ASN A 269 -6.61 3.03 -15.34
CA ASN A 269 -6.06 2.71 -16.67
C ASN A 269 -6.93 3.26 -17.80
N LEU A 270 -8.26 3.13 -17.73
CA LEU A 270 -9.17 3.68 -18.75
C LEU A 270 -9.01 5.20 -18.88
N LYS A 271 -8.94 5.92 -17.76
CA LYS A 271 -8.72 7.39 -17.76
C LYS A 271 -7.37 7.79 -18.36
N SER A 272 -6.33 6.97 -18.16
CA SER A 272 -5.00 7.23 -18.73
C SER A 272 -4.98 7.12 -20.27
N ILE A 273 -5.92 6.37 -20.86
CA ILE A 273 -6.05 6.22 -22.31
C ILE A 273 -6.78 7.42 -22.91
N ASP A 274 -7.88 7.86 -22.29
CA ASP A 274 -8.67 9.01 -22.76
C ASP A 274 -7.82 10.29 -22.83
N PHE A 275 -6.87 10.46 -21.91
CA PHE A 275 -5.94 11.58 -21.89
C PHE A 275 -4.90 11.55 -23.03
N LYS A 276 -4.56 10.37 -23.56
CA LYS A 276 -3.57 10.21 -24.64
C LYS A 276 -4.21 10.25 -26.04
N GLY A 277 -5.50 9.92 -26.15
CA GLY A 277 -6.21 9.79 -27.43
C GLY A 277 -6.68 11.10 -28.08
N PHE A 278 -6.76 12.21 -27.33
CA PHE A 278 -7.32 13.48 -27.80
C PHE A 278 -6.30 14.63 -27.90
N LYS A 279 -5.04 14.34 -28.25
CA LYS A 279 -4.24 15.36 -28.93
C LYS A 279 -4.83 15.56 -30.33
N SER A 280 -5.90 16.35 -30.38
CA SER A 280 -6.48 16.88 -31.60
C SER A 280 -5.35 17.52 -32.39
N SER A 281 -4.92 16.83 -33.44
CA SER A 281 -4.05 17.35 -34.46
C SER A 281 -4.83 18.40 -35.24
N ALA A 282 -5.10 19.54 -34.60
CA ALA A 282 -5.55 20.76 -35.26
C ALA A 282 -4.28 21.46 -35.78
N ASP A 283 -3.66 20.85 -36.77
CA ASP A 283 -2.69 21.50 -37.66
C ASP A 283 -3.10 21.15 -39.09
N ASP A 284 -4.27 21.64 -39.49
CA ASP A 284 -4.59 21.92 -40.89
C ASP A 284 -3.77 23.14 -41.33
N GLY A 285 -2.44 22.96 -41.37
CA GLY A 285 -1.49 23.89 -41.95
C GLY A 285 -1.29 23.56 -43.42
N LEU A 286 -1.98 24.30 -44.29
CA LEU A 286 -1.79 24.34 -45.75
C LEU A 286 -0.29 24.35 -46.17
N PRO A 287 0.06 23.77 -47.32
CA PRO A 287 1.44 23.75 -47.81
C PRO A 287 1.84 25.14 -48.33
N SER A 288 2.57 25.90 -47.52
CA SER A 288 3.20 27.14 -47.99
C SER A 288 4.57 26.82 -48.62
N VAL A 289 4.56 26.78 -49.95
CA VAL A 289 5.75 26.76 -50.81
C VAL A 289 6.41 28.14 -50.76
N GLY A 290 7.68 28.21 -50.38
CA GLY A 290 8.48 29.43 -50.57
C GLY A 290 9.93 29.33 -50.05
N PRO A 291 10.90 30.00 -50.68
CA PRO A 291 12.24 29.44 -50.88
C PRO A 291 13.37 30.15 -50.11
N GLY A 292 14.49 29.44 -49.94
CA GLY A 292 15.84 29.94 -50.25
C GLY A 292 16.50 31.00 -49.35
N GLY A 293 17.72 30.69 -48.93
CA GLY A 293 18.70 31.63 -48.35
C GLY A 293 19.01 31.29 -46.89
N GLY A 294 20.23 31.05 -46.44
CA GLY A 294 21.54 31.35 -47.00
C GLY A 294 22.35 32.12 -45.96
N GLY A 295 23.33 31.46 -45.35
CA GLY A 295 24.60 32.08 -44.91
C GLY A 295 24.68 32.77 -43.53
N GLY A 296 25.88 32.65 -42.94
CA GLY A 296 26.43 33.54 -41.90
C GLY A 296 26.28 33.01 -40.46
N SER A 297 27.25 32.37 -39.81
CA SER A 297 28.62 32.77 -39.41
C SER A 297 28.70 33.68 -38.17
N SER A 298 29.65 33.35 -37.29
CA SER A 298 30.23 34.09 -36.13
C SER A 298 29.29 34.38 -34.95
N GLY A 299 29.56 33.93 -33.72
CA GLY A 299 30.66 34.32 -32.80
C GLY A 299 30.05 35.19 -31.70
N GLY A 300 30.31 35.10 -30.39
CA GLY A 300 31.22 34.34 -29.54
C GLY A 300 30.71 34.44 -28.08
N PRO A 301 31.57 34.23 -27.06
CA PRO A 301 31.18 34.10 -25.65
C PRO A 301 31.35 35.39 -24.83
N ASN A 302 30.56 35.54 -23.77
CA ASN A 302 30.77 36.37 -22.55
C ASN A 302 29.58 36.05 -21.61
N GLY A 303 29.66 35.86 -20.30
CA GLY A 303 30.69 36.10 -19.30
C GLY A 303 30.01 36.65 -18.03
N GLY A 304 30.12 35.95 -16.89
CA GLY A 304 30.29 36.55 -15.55
C GLY A 304 29.08 36.95 -14.67
N GLY A 305 29.25 36.71 -13.36
CA GLY A 305 28.57 37.33 -12.19
C GLY A 305 27.56 36.40 -11.49
N CYS A 306 27.71 35.84 -10.27
CA CYS A 306 28.16 36.29 -8.93
C CYS A 306 27.28 37.37 -8.25
N GLY A 307 26.77 37.02 -7.05
CA GLY A 307 26.17 37.87 -6.01
C GLY A 307 24.74 37.41 -5.65
N ASP A 308 24.35 37.11 -4.41
CA ASP A 308 24.98 37.00 -3.09
C ASP A 308 24.26 35.87 -2.32
#